data_AF-A0AAQ4DRX4-F1
#
_entry.id   AF-A0AAQ4DRX4-F1
#
_cell.length_a   1.000
_cell.length_b   1.000
_cell.length_c   1.000
_cell.angle_alpha   90.00
_cell.angle_beta   90.00
_cell.angle_gamma   90.00
#
_symmetry.space_group_name_H-M   'P 1'
#
loop_
_entity.id
_entity.type
_entity.pdbx_description
1 polymer ?
#
loop_
_entity_poly.entity_id
_entity_poly.type
_entity_poly.pdbx_seq_one_letter_code
_entity_poly.pdbx_strand_id
1 'polypeptide(L)'
;MKVVCIALIALLGVAAARISIPLKKEKTEKGINMFHSSEEEFCTEPLNYTQIYKSDPFDGHIGLNIESRSLAERWSISESLFWKGLLPEPKFAFYLHPTINGSDGEIVLGGEDKSHYEGELTYVQSATDEWIITFQGVKIGDRWIQTENITAKPASSLPFIYGPRKIIAQIHKTINASLTVQGEYTVKCKTIRTLPTISFKIGGKVFDLRPDDYIVKDMDDFMRRAPFLEMLGPEAVDKMPRPGAIKTHLPYKHQPYSPDAKYIYVTRNPYDCCVSFYHHTKSFPAYRFEKEPFDKFFDMFIEGKVDFGDYFDHQLSWYEHINDENVLIITYEDLKMDPRAGVLKIAEFLGETYGKKLREQPEVLERILNTTSLKTMKGMNEEFRKWTEKAAEFAAQSSKYQKTAAEMPDDLKKPMTGDFVRKGIVGDWKNHFTPEQVNRMKERIESKTKGSMLMSLWKDIELP
;
A
#
# COMPACT_ATOMS: atom_id res chain seq x y z
N MET A 1 32.29 1.43 25.83
CA MET A 1 31.11 2.33 25.88
C MET A 1 30.32 2.13 24.60
N LYS A 2 29.08 1.62 24.68
CA LYS A 2 28.22 1.40 23.51
C LYS A 2 27.13 2.46 23.49
N VAL A 3 26.97 3.11 22.35
CA VAL A 3 26.02 4.20 22.15
C VAL A 3 24.98 3.71 21.14
N VAL A 4 23.72 3.67 21.52
CA VAL A 4 22.59 3.24 20.69
C VAL A 4 22.02 4.47 19.99
N CYS A 5 22.00 4.44 18.67
CA CYS A 5 21.30 5.44 17.86
C CYS A 5 19.81 5.09 17.79
N ILE A 6 18.93 6.06 18.03
CA ILE A 6 17.49 5.88 17.84
C ILE A 6 17.01 6.96 16.87
N ALA A 7 16.71 6.56 15.65
CA ALA A 7 15.75 7.24 14.81
C ALA A 7 14.38 6.58 15.07
N LEU A 8 13.46 7.29 15.72
CA LEU A 8 12.06 6.86 15.78
C LEU A 8 11.44 7.17 14.41
N ILE A 9 11.50 6.20 13.51
CA ILE A 9 10.62 6.16 12.33
C ILE A 9 9.47 5.23 12.71
N ALA A 10 8.26 5.76 12.57
CA ALA A 10 7.02 5.03 12.78
C ALA A 10 7.06 3.66 12.10
N LEU A 11 6.66 2.64 12.86
CA LEU A 11 6.53 1.25 12.43
C LEU A 11 5.53 1.14 11.27
N LEU A 12 5.86 0.34 10.26
CA LEU A 12 5.01 -0.72 9.69
C LEU A 12 5.76 -1.41 8.54
N GLY A 13 6.02 -2.71 8.70
CA GLY A 13 6.47 -3.60 7.63
C GLY A 13 7.65 -4.49 8.02
N VAL A 14 7.47 -5.81 7.88
CA VAL A 14 8.60 -6.72 7.65
C VAL A 14 9.03 -6.47 6.20
N ALA A 15 9.99 -5.57 6.00
CA ALA A 15 10.54 -5.29 4.68
C ALA A 15 11.74 -6.21 4.43
N ALA A 16 11.82 -6.78 3.24
CA ALA A 16 13.09 -7.27 2.71
C ALA A 16 14.05 -6.07 2.67
N ALA A 17 15.04 -6.05 3.55
CA ALA A 17 16.01 -4.97 3.63
C ALA A 17 17.21 -5.26 2.73
N ARG A 18 17.64 -4.28 1.93
CA ARG A 18 18.92 -4.37 1.23
C ARG A 18 20.05 -4.21 2.25
N ILE A 19 21.05 -5.09 2.19
CA ILE A 19 22.25 -4.97 3.01
C ILE A 19 23.27 -4.12 2.25
N SER A 20 23.62 -2.96 2.80
CA SER A 20 24.65 -2.06 2.29
C SER A 20 25.87 -2.10 3.21
N ILE A 21 27.06 -2.35 2.64
CA ILE A 21 28.34 -2.34 3.36
C ILE A 21 29.24 -1.28 2.71
N PRO A 22 29.49 -0.13 3.36
CA PRO A 22 30.51 0.80 2.88
C PRO A 22 31.87 0.13 3.06
N LEU A 23 32.56 -0.22 1.97
CA LEU A 23 33.89 -0.84 2.08
C LEU A 23 34.94 0.24 2.35
N LYS A 24 35.91 -0.05 3.24
CA LYS A 24 37.16 0.72 3.27
C LYS A 24 37.86 0.52 1.92
N LYS A 25 38.17 1.63 1.23
CA LYS A 25 39.02 1.64 0.04
C LYS A 25 40.42 1.12 0.41
N GLU A 26 40.59 -0.19 0.32
CA GLU A 26 41.84 -0.93 0.00
C GLU A 26 41.61 -2.44 0.26
N LYS A 27 40.93 -3.10 -0.68
CA LYS A 27 41.26 -4.43 -1.25
C LYS A 27 40.08 -4.95 -2.09
N THR A 28 40.27 -4.81 -3.40
CA THR A 28 39.76 -5.65 -4.51
C THR A 28 38.29 -6.06 -4.54
N GLU A 29 37.66 -5.71 -5.66
CA GLU A 29 36.42 -6.25 -6.23
C GLU A 29 36.35 -7.78 -6.19
N LYS A 30 35.96 -8.35 -5.05
CA LYS A 30 35.26 -9.62 -4.92
C LYS A 30 34.30 -9.44 -3.75
N GLY A 31 33.00 -9.58 -4.01
CA GLY A 31 31.98 -9.54 -2.96
C GLY A 31 32.40 -10.40 -1.77
N ILE A 32 32.07 -9.96 -0.56
CA ILE A 32 32.36 -10.71 0.66
C ILE A 32 31.67 -12.07 0.52
N ASN A 33 32.47 -13.08 0.18
CA ASN A 33 32.06 -14.48 0.18
C ASN A 33 31.89 -14.89 1.65
N MET A 34 30.64 -14.81 2.14
CA MET A 34 30.27 -15.43 3.41
C MET A 34 30.19 -16.94 3.19
N PHE A 35 31.33 -17.65 3.22
CA PHE A 35 31.31 -19.13 3.18
C PHE A 35 31.55 -19.74 4.56
N HIS A 36 30.67 -20.70 4.86
CA HIS A 36 30.60 -21.62 6.01
C HIS A 36 30.26 -21.00 7.36
N SER A 37 28.99 -20.61 7.53
CA SER A 37 28.31 -20.79 8.82
C SER A 37 27.87 -22.25 8.93
N SER A 38 27.97 -22.85 10.12
CA SER A 38 27.23 -24.07 10.43
C SER A 38 25.74 -23.76 10.27
N GLU A 39 25.14 -24.19 9.16
CA GLU A 39 23.68 -24.30 9.07
C GLU A 39 23.27 -25.31 10.14
N GLU A 40 22.65 -24.84 11.22
CA GLU A 40 21.88 -25.75 12.06
C GLU A 40 20.60 -26.08 11.28
N GLU A 41 20.56 -27.25 10.65
CA GLU A 41 19.30 -27.87 10.28
C GLU A 41 18.53 -28.13 11.60
N PHE A 42 17.46 -27.37 11.83
CA PHE A 42 16.55 -27.63 12.94
C PHE A 42 15.76 -28.92 12.64
N CYS A 43 16.37 -30.07 12.94
CA CYS A 43 15.68 -31.35 13.03
C CYS A 43 15.15 -31.52 14.46
N THR A 44 14.03 -30.89 14.79
CA THR A 44 13.32 -31.15 16.06
C THR A 44 11.90 -31.65 15.82
N GLU A 45 11.54 -32.68 16.59
CA GLU A 45 10.19 -33.26 16.72
C GLU A 45 9.13 -32.20 17.15
N PRO A 46 7.84 -32.41 16.87
CA PRO A 46 6.90 -31.33 16.60
C PRO A 46 6.39 -30.68 17.88
N LEU A 47 7.02 -29.58 18.28
CA LEU A 47 6.28 -28.49 18.92
C LEU A 47 5.66 -27.64 17.79
N ASN A 48 4.44 -27.16 18.02
CA ASN A 48 3.48 -26.56 17.08
C ASN A 48 3.95 -25.28 16.31
N TYR A 49 5.26 -25.03 16.21
CA TYR A 49 5.88 -23.91 15.49
C TYR A 49 5.82 -24.05 13.96
N THR A 50 5.63 -25.27 13.44
CA THR A 50 5.56 -25.53 11.99
C THR A 50 4.36 -24.88 11.30
N GLN A 51 3.32 -24.46 12.04
CA GLN A 51 2.21 -23.70 11.47
C GLN A 51 2.54 -22.21 11.29
N ILE A 52 3.44 -21.63 12.10
CA ILE A 52 3.77 -20.20 12.07
C ILE A 52 4.60 -19.89 10.82
N TYR A 53 5.60 -20.72 10.50
CA TYR A 53 6.53 -20.47 9.39
C TYR A 53 6.02 -20.89 8.00
N LYS A 54 4.91 -21.64 7.91
CA LYS A 54 4.37 -22.09 6.60
C LYS A 54 3.81 -20.97 5.73
N SER A 55 3.51 -19.82 6.32
CA SER A 55 2.94 -18.64 5.65
C SER A 55 3.89 -17.44 5.58
N ASP A 56 5.10 -17.56 6.14
CA ASP A 56 6.03 -16.44 6.20
C ASP A 56 6.78 -16.27 4.87
N PRO A 57 6.99 -15.04 4.38
CA PRO A 57 7.65 -14.77 3.11
C PRO A 57 9.18 -14.82 3.17
N PHE A 58 9.78 -15.29 4.27
CA PHE A 58 11.23 -15.32 4.49
C PHE A 58 11.72 -16.71 4.89
N ASP A 59 12.92 -17.08 4.41
CA ASP A 59 13.50 -18.41 4.63
C ASP A 59 14.07 -18.61 6.04
N GLY A 60 14.32 -17.53 6.78
CA GLY A 60 14.88 -17.60 8.13
C GLY A 60 15.17 -16.25 8.76
N HIS A 61 15.89 -16.28 9.89
CA HIS A 61 16.22 -15.10 10.69
C HIS A 61 17.73 -14.90 10.81
N ILE A 62 18.18 -13.65 10.68
CA ILE A 62 19.57 -13.25 10.97
C ILE A 62 19.60 -12.48 12.28
N GLY A 63 20.22 -13.08 13.31
CA GLY A 63 20.41 -12.44 14.61
C GLY A 63 21.50 -11.37 14.58
N LEU A 64 21.17 -10.16 15.04
CA LEU A 64 22.11 -9.01 15.16
C LEU A 64 22.40 -8.65 16.64
N ASN A 65 22.20 -9.62 17.53
CA ASN A 65 22.64 -9.54 18.91
C ASN A 65 24.11 -9.93 19.04
N ILE A 66 24.67 -9.68 20.21
CA ILE A 66 26.02 -10.11 20.59
C ILE A 66 26.11 -11.64 20.76
N GLU A 67 27.31 -12.17 20.60
CA GLU A 67 27.64 -13.59 20.62
C GLU A 67 27.26 -14.29 21.94
N SER A 68 27.41 -13.60 23.09
CA SER A 68 27.03 -14.13 24.41
C SER A 68 25.54 -14.45 24.54
N ARG A 69 24.72 -14.07 23.57
CA ARG A 69 23.28 -14.34 23.50
C ARG A 69 22.90 -15.36 22.43
N SER A 70 23.89 -15.89 21.70
CA SER A 70 23.68 -17.01 20.78
C SER A 70 23.48 -18.29 21.58
N LEU A 71 22.42 -19.05 21.31
CA LEU A 71 22.13 -20.31 22.00
C LEU A 71 23.26 -21.34 21.87
N ALA A 72 24.05 -21.23 20.82
CA ALA A 72 25.20 -22.09 20.57
C ALA A 72 26.55 -21.46 21.00
N GLU A 73 26.55 -20.24 21.58
CA GLU A 73 27.74 -19.46 21.99
C GLU A 73 28.84 -19.34 20.91
N ARG A 74 28.47 -19.41 19.62
CA ARG A 74 29.44 -19.62 18.55
C ARG A 74 29.66 -18.43 17.62
N TRP A 75 28.71 -17.50 17.56
CA TRP A 75 28.70 -16.54 16.46
C TRP A 75 27.70 -15.39 16.59
N SER A 76 28.15 -14.18 16.22
CA SER A 76 27.32 -13.02 15.84
C SER A 76 27.85 -12.45 14.54
N ILE A 77 26.98 -12.25 13.53
CA ILE A 77 27.40 -11.71 12.23
C ILE A 77 27.94 -10.28 12.37
N SER A 78 27.30 -9.45 13.19
CA SER A 78 27.72 -8.07 13.43
C SER A 78 29.09 -7.99 14.12
N GLU A 79 29.35 -8.87 15.10
CA GLU A 79 30.65 -8.88 15.78
C GLU A 79 31.73 -9.51 14.90
N SER A 80 31.40 -10.56 14.16
CA SER A 80 32.35 -11.21 13.24
C SER A 80 32.83 -10.27 12.14
N LEU A 81 31.94 -9.49 11.55
CA LEU A 81 32.30 -8.49 10.54
C LEU A 81 33.18 -7.39 11.14
N PHE A 82 32.89 -6.96 12.37
CA PHE A 82 33.70 -5.99 13.09
C PHE A 82 35.11 -6.52 13.43
N TRP A 83 35.21 -7.71 14.05
CA TRP A 83 36.49 -8.31 14.46
C TRP A 83 37.40 -8.66 13.28
N LYS A 84 36.82 -8.97 12.12
CA LYS A 84 37.56 -9.16 10.87
C LYS A 84 38.00 -7.85 10.20
N GLY A 85 37.67 -6.70 10.78
CA GLY A 85 38.04 -5.38 10.27
C GLY A 85 37.31 -4.99 8.97
N LEU A 86 36.19 -5.64 8.68
CA LEU A 86 35.44 -5.45 7.42
C LEU A 86 34.47 -4.27 7.49
N LEU A 87 34.15 -3.78 8.69
CA LEU A 87 33.29 -2.62 8.89
C LEU A 87 34.11 -1.34 9.11
N PRO A 88 33.81 -0.23 8.41
CA PRO A 88 34.46 1.06 8.68
C PRO A 88 34.20 1.57 10.10
N GLU A 89 32.98 1.39 10.59
CA GLU A 89 32.55 1.75 11.94
C GLU A 89 31.91 0.55 12.66
N PRO A 90 32.01 0.44 14.00
CA PRO A 90 31.37 -0.61 14.80
C PRO A 90 29.86 -0.36 15.00
N LYS A 91 29.12 -0.08 13.93
CA LYS A 91 27.68 0.22 14.01
C LYS A 91 26.92 -0.39 12.84
N PHE A 92 25.62 -0.51 13.00
CA PHE A 92 24.69 -0.75 11.91
C PHE A 92 23.45 0.14 12.09
N ALA A 93 22.79 0.47 10.99
CA ALA A 93 21.60 1.32 10.98
C ALA A 93 20.48 0.64 10.19
N PHE A 94 19.25 0.87 10.62
CA PHE A 94 18.05 0.43 9.93
C PHE A 94 17.28 1.63 9.41
N TYR A 95 16.84 1.54 8.16
CA TYR A 95 15.75 2.33 7.61
C TYR A 95 14.61 1.36 7.25
N LEU A 96 13.44 1.56 7.86
CA LEU A 96 12.24 0.79 7.54
C LEU A 96 11.25 1.72 6.86
N HIS A 97 10.91 1.42 5.61
CA HIS A 97 9.95 2.23 4.87
C HIS A 97 8.55 2.04 5.47
N PRO A 98 7.77 3.11 5.73
CA PRO A 98 6.47 3.04 6.43
C PRO A 98 5.33 2.40 5.62
N THR A 99 5.61 1.78 4.48
CA THR A 99 4.60 1.18 3.59
C THR A 99 4.99 -0.25 3.26
N ILE A 100 4.00 -1.16 3.29
CA ILE A 100 4.16 -2.62 3.17
C ILE A 100 4.54 -3.09 1.74
N ASN A 101 4.74 -2.16 0.80
CA ASN A 101 4.76 -2.44 -0.65
C ASN A 101 6.14 -2.83 -1.22
N GLY A 102 6.83 -3.76 -0.55
CA GLY A 102 7.81 -4.65 -1.19
C GLY A 102 9.08 -4.01 -1.76
N SER A 103 9.45 -2.77 -1.40
CA SER A 103 10.78 -2.24 -1.70
C SER A 103 11.17 -1.07 -0.79
N ASP A 104 12.44 -1.09 -0.37
CA ASP A 104 13.23 0.02 0.19
C ASP A 104 13.35 0.13 1.73
N GLY A 105 13.28 -0.99 2.45
CA GLY A 105 14.01 -1.07 3.72
C GLY A 105 15.51 -1.18 3.46
N GLU A 106 16.34 -0.56 4.30
CA GLU A 106 17.80 -0.69 4.22
C GLU A 106 18.38 -1.05 5.59
N ILE A 107 19.36 -1.97 5.58
CA ILE A 107 20.30 -2.12 6.69
C ILE A 107 21.70 -1.75 6.21
N VAL A 108 22.30 -0.76 6.87
CA VAL A 108 23.70 -0.38 6.62
C VAL A 108 24.56 -1.04 7.68
N LEU A 109 25.49 -1.89 7.27
CA LEU A 109 26.50 -2.47 8.17
C LEU A 109 27.79 -1.66 8.07
N GLY A 110 28.25 -1.11 9.19
CA GLY A 110 29.47 -0.33 9.26
C GLY A 110 29.31 1.17 9.02
N GLY A 111 28.09 1.68 9.13
CA GLY A 111 27.74 3.06 8.79
C GLY A 111 26.27 3.37 9.02
N GLU A 112 25.83 4.48 8.42
CA GLU A 112 24.44 4.94 8.34
C GLU A 112 24.27 5.66 6.99
N ASP A 113 23.07 5.61 6.40
CA ASP A 113 22.75 6.44 5.24
C ASP A 113 22.00 7.70 5.69
N LYS A 114 22.63 8.86 5.48
CA LYS A 114 22.06 10.18 5.81
C LYS A 114 20.91 10.58 4.89
N SER A 115 20.72 9.90 3.76
CA SER A 115 19.59 10.15 2.86
C SER A 115 18.24 9.75 3.48
N HIS A 116 18.27 8.90 4.51
CA HIS A 116 17.09 8.31 5.14
C HIS A 116 16.59 9.05 6.39
N TYR A 117 17.28 10.10 6.86
CA TYR A 117 16.85 10.85 8.03
C TYR A 117 17.24 12.33 7.94
N GLU A 118 16.50 13.17 8.65
CA GLU A 118 16.79 14.60 8.77
C GLU A 118 17.25 14.96 10.19
N GLY A 119 18.07 16.00 10.28
CA GLY A 119 18.62 16.48 11.55
C GLY A 119 19.68 15.56 12.14
N GLU A 120 19.83 15.60 13.47
CA GLU A 120 20.87 14.88 14.19
C GLU A 120 20.33 13.67 14.97
N LEU A 121 21.12 12.61 14.97
CA LEU A 121 20.82 11.37 15.69
C LEU A 121 20.88 11.59 17.20
N THR A 122 19.89 11.04 17.91
CA THR A 122 19.89 11.03 19.38
C THR A 122 20.42 9.70 19.86
N TYR A 123 21.43 9.79 20.71
CA TYR A 123 22.20 8.67 21.18
C TYR A 123 21.89 8.39 22.64
N VAL A 124 21.66 7.12 22.98
CA VAL A 124 21.44 6.66 24.36
C VAL A 124 22.39 5.53 24.71
N GLN A 125 22.88 5.53 25.93
CA GLN A 125 23.75 4.47 26.41
C GLN A 125 22.92 3.24 26.75
N SER A 126 23.35 2.06 26.30
CA SER A 126 22.74 0.82 26.74
C SER A 126 23.06 0.56 28.21
N ALA A 127 22.07 0.11 28.97
CA ALA A 127 22.23 -0.27 30.38
C ALA A 127 22.94 -1.62 30.56
N THR A 128 22.99 -2.44 29.50
CA THR A 128 23.56 -3.79 29.53
C THR A 128 24.40 -4.06 28.27
N ASP A 129 24.91 -5.28 28.15
CA ASP A 129 25.54 -5.80 26.94
C ASP A 129 24.52 -6.01 25.79
N GLU A 130 23.22 -6.07 26.11
CA GLU A 130 22.13 -6.13 25.15
C GLU A 130 21.74 -4.76 24.58
N TRP A 131 20.92 -4.76 23.53
CA TRP A 131 20.23 -3.58 23.03
C TRP A 131 19.08 -3.17 23.98
N ILE A 132 19.39 -2.69 25.18
CA ILE A 132 18.40 -2.21 26.15
C ILE A 132 18.58 -0.71 26.37
N ILE A 133 17.53 0.04 26.07
CA ILE A 133 17.50 1.50 26.22
C ILE A 133 16.54 1.91 27.32
N THR A 134 16.78 3.08 27.90
CA THR A 134 15.89 3.65 28.92
C THR A 134 15.00 4.72 28.30
N PHE A 135 13.70 4.55 28.46
CA PHE A 135 12.67 5.55 28.21
C PHE A 135 12.41 6.30 29.51
N GLN A 136 12.47 7.63 29.45
CA GLN A 136 12.28 8.50 30.59
C GLN A 136 10.81 8.91 30.78
N GLY A 137 9.93 8.52 29.85
CA GLY A 137 8.51 8.71 30.00
C GLY A 137 7.71 8.44 28.73
N VAL A 138 6.39 8.30 28.93
CA VAL A 138 5.38 8.16 27.89
C VAL A 138 4.34 9.26 28.09
N LYS A 139 4.05 10.01 27.02
CA LYS A 139 3.10 11.11 26.98
C LYS A 139 1.96 10.75 26.01
N ILE A 140 0.72 11.06 26.38
CA ILE A 140 -0.43 11.00 25.47
C ILE A 140 -1.04 12.40 25.38
N GLY A 141 -1.01 12.99 24.18
CA GLY A 141 -1.34 14.40 23.97
C GLY A 141 -0.45 15.27 24.85
N ASP A 142 -1.07 15.99 25.79
CA ASP A 142 -0.35 16.85 26.73
C ASP A 142 -0.05 16.23 28.09
N ARG A 143 -0.48 14.98 28.33
CA ARG A 143 -0.37 14.34 29.64
C ARG A 143 0.70 13.25 29.67
N TRP A 144 1.66 13.37 30.59
CA TRP A 144 2.56 12.27 30.94
C TRP A 144 1.80 11.19 31.70
N ILE A 145 1.82 9.97 31.18
CA ILE A 145 1.18 8.80 31.79
C ILE A 145 2.20 7.87 32.46
N GLN A 146 3.47 8.02 32.10
CA GLN A 146 4.61 7.36 32.72
C GLN A 146 5.76 8.36 32.78
N THR A 147 6.34 8.57 33.96
CA THR A 147 7.46 9.50 34.20
C THR A 147 8.67 8.83 34.85
N GLU A 148 8.50 7.61 35.34
CA GLU A 148 9.62 6.80 35.83
C GLU A 148 10.30 6.10 34.66
N ASN A 149 11.60 5.92 34.79
CA ASN A 149 12.42 5.22 33.80
C ASN A 149 11.90 3.79 33.59
N ILE A 150 11.60 3.46 32.33
CA ILE A 150 11.32 2.10 31.91
C ILE A 150 12.37 1.65 30.91
N THR A 151 12.75 0.38 30.98
CA THR A 151 13.64 -0.21 29.98
C THR A 151 12.82 -0.73 28.81
N ALA A 152 13.42 -0.68 27.63
CA ALA A 152 12.84 -1.23 26.41
C ALA A 152 13.93 -1.79 25.53
N LYS A 153 13.55 -2.75 24.68
CA LYS A 153 14.43 -3.39 23.72
C LYS A 153 13.98 -3.02 22.31
N PRO A 154 14.79 -2.28 21.53
CA PRO A 154 14.54 -2.11 20.11
C PRO A 154 14.57 -3.48 19.44
N ALA A 155 13.50 -3.81 18.72
CA ALA A 155 13.36 -5.10 18.05
C ALA A 155 12.85 -4.88 16.62
N SER A 156 13.72 -5.05 15.64
CA SER A 156 13.38 -4.90 14.22
C SER A 156 12.48 -6.00 13.68
N SER A 157 12.36 -7.13 14.41
CA SER A 157 11.52 -8.27 14.05
C SER A 157 10.08 -8.17 14.55
N LEU A 158 9.72 -7.14 15.31
CA LEU A 158 8.38 -6.98 15.87
C LEU A 158 7.61 -5.85 15.15
N PRO A 159 6.43 -6.13 14.58
CA PRO A 159 5.68 -5.14 13.79
C PRO A 159 4.89 -4.13 14.66
N PHE A 160 4.80 -4.36 15.98
CA PHE A 160 4.02 -3.53 16.90
C PHE A 160 4.84 -3.09 18.11
N ILE A 161 4.41 -2.00 18.76
CA ILE A 161 4.97 -1.57 20.04
C ILE A 161 4.31 -2.39 21.15
N TYR A 162 5.14 -3.16 21.85
CA TYR A 162 4.73 -3.90 23.04
C TYR A 162 5.17 -3.16 24.31
N GLY A 163 4.37 -3.24 25.36
CA GLY A 163 4.70 -2.58 26.62
C GLY A 163 3.91 -3.10 27.81
N PRO A 164 4.20 -2.60 29.02
CA PRO A 164 3.51 -3.01 30.24
C PRO A 164 2.00 -2.85 30.11
N ARG A 165 1.25 -3.87 30.52
CA ARG A 165 -0.22 -3.92 30.40
C ARG A 165 -0.91 -2.65 30.90
N LYS A 166 -0.43 -2.07 32.00
CA LYS A 166 -0.98 -0.83 32.57
C LYS A 166 -0.85 0.37 31.61
N ILE A 167 0.31 0.53 30.97
CA ILE A 167 0.58 1.62 30.02
C ILE A 167 -0.23 1.40 28.74
N ILE A 168 -0.17 0.20 28.17
CA ILE A 168 -0.89 -0.14 26.93
C ILE A 168 -2.41 0.00 27.13
N ALA A 169 -2.95 -0.49 28.24
CA ALA A 169 -4.38 -0.33 28.55
C ALA A 169 -4.78 1.14 28.69
N GLN A 170 -3.91 2.00 29.22
CA GLN A 170 -4.17 3.44 29.31
C GLN A 170 -4.14 4.10 27.93
N ILE A 171 -3.22 3.69 27.04
CA ILE A 171 -3.21 4.11 25.64
C ILE A 171 -4.51 3.71 24.96
N HIS A 172 -4.87 2.42 24.99
CA HIS A 172 -6.09 1.89 24.38
C HIS A 172 -7.36 2.59 24.90
N LYS A 173 -7.45 2.82 26.21
CA LYS A 173 -8.55 3.57 26.81
C LYS A 173 -8.62 5.02 26.30
N THR A 174 -7.47 5.67 26.14
CA THR A 174 -7.41 7.07 25.70
C THR A 174 -7.76 7.23 24.23
N ILE A 175 -7.35 6.29 23.38
CA ILE A 175 -7.70 6.29 21.94
C ILE A 175 -9.07 5.66 21.65
N ASN A 176 -9.80 5.25 22.69
CA ASN A 176 -11.08 4.55 22.60
C ASN A 176 -11.02 3.28 21.72
N ALA A 177 -9.95 2.51 21.87
CA ALA A 177 -9.77 1.25 21.17
C ALA A 177 -10.65 0.14 21.77
N SER A 178 -11.18 -0.72 20.91
CA SER A 178 -12.04 -1.86 21.26
C SER A 178 -11.35 -3.16 20.90
N LEU A 179 -11.42 -4.15 21.80
CA LEU A 179 -10.88 -5.49 21.58
C LEU A 179 -11.80 -6.27 20.64
N THR A 180 -11.23 -6.85 19.58
CA THR A 180 -11.92 -7.74 18.65
C THR A 180 -11.96 -9.17 19.20
N VAL A 181 -12.79 -10.01 18.60
CA VAL A 181 -12.89 -11.44 18.92
C VAL A 181 -11.60 -12.18 18.62
N GLN A 182 -10.80 -11.69 17.66
CA GLN A 182 -9.47 -12.21 17.34
C GLN A 182 -8.35 -11.72 18.29
N GLY A 183 -8.67 -10.88 19.27
CA GLY A 183 -7.70 -10.39 20.27
C GLY A 183 -6.94 -9.12 19.87
N GLU A 184 -7.33 -8.47 18.78
CA GLU A 184 -6.73 -7.22 18.28
C GLU A 184 -7.44 -6.00 18.83
N TYR A 185 -6.77 -4.85 18.87
CA TYR A 185 -7.41 -3.58 19.27
C TYR A 185 -7.67 -2.71 18.04
N THR A 186 -8.90 -2.24 17.89
CA THR A 186 -9.34 -1.43 16.75
C THR A 186 -9.92 -0.09 17.21
N VAL A 187 -9.78 0.94 16.38
CA VAL A 187 -10.38 2.27 16.61
C VAL A 187 -11.32 2.62 15.46
N LYS A 188 -12.29 3.51 15.71
CA LYS A 188 -13.16 4.00 14.63
C LYS A 188 -12.35 4.88 13.69
N CYS A 189 -12.35 4.55 12.41
CA CYS A 189 -11.53 5.24 11.40
C CYS A 189 -11.76 6.77 11.33
N LYS A 190 -12.98 7.22 11.64
CA LYS A 190 -13.34 8.65 11.71
C LYS A 190 -12.65 9.43 12.84
N THR A 191 -12.21 8.75 13.89
CA THR A 191 -11.58 9.40 15.05
C THR A 191 -10.07 9.50 14.92
N ILE A 192 -9.44 8.83 13.94
CA ILE A 192 -7.97 8.78 13.78
C ILE A 192 -7.36 10.19 13.81
N ARG A 193 -7.88 11.13 13.02
CA ARG A 193 -7.35 12.50 12.95
C ARG A 193 -7.47 13.30 14.25
N THR A 194 -8.35 12.86 15.16
CA THR A 194 -8.57 13.48 16.47
C THR A 194 -7.90 12.72 17.60
N LEU A 195 -7.27 11.58 17.31
CA LEU A 195 -6.55 10.84 18.34
C LEU A 195 -5.31 11.63 18.77
N PRO A 196 -4.90 11.50 20.04
CA PRO A 196 -3.73 12.20 20.54
C PRO A 196 -2.44 11.63 19.94
N THR A 197 -1.43 12.49 19.81
CA THR A 197 -0.04 12.06 19.63
C THR A 197 0.40 11.24 20.85
N ILE A 198 1.12 10.14 20.61
CA ILE A 198 1.78 9.36 21.66
C ILE A 198 3.26 9.68 21.58
N SER A 199 3.85 10.21 22.65
CA SER A 199 5.24 10.62 22.66
C SER A 199 6.07 9.80 23.64
N PHE A 200 7.31 9.54 23.26
CA PHE A 200 8.28 8.83 24.08
C PHE A 200 9.47 9.74 24.37
N LYS A 201 9.86 9.86 25.64
CA LYS A 201 11.07 10.59 26.02
C LYS A 201 12.25 9.64 26.07
N ILE A 202 13.24 9.87 25.21
CA ILE A 202 14.42 9.02 25.08
C ILE A 202 15.65 9.91 24.92
N GLY A 203 16.68 9.68 25.74
CA GLY A 203 17.90 10.49 25.69
C GLY A 203 17.67 11.99 25.95
N GLY A 204 16.63 12.34 26.70
CA GLY A 204 16.25 13.74 26.94
C GLY A 204 15.44 14.40 25.82
N LYS A 205 15.31 13.76 24.65
CA LYS A 205 14.50 14.22 23.51
C LYS A 205 13.12 13.54 23.53
N VAL A 206 12.11 14.24 23.01
CA VAL A 206 10.75 13.70 22.86
C VAL A 206 10.54 13.31 21.41
N PHE A 207 10.09 12.07 21.20
CA PHE A 207 9.76 11.51 19.89
C PHE A 207 8.27 11.25 19.80
N ASP A 208 7.64 11.86 18.80
CA ASP A 208 6.19 11.83 18.62
C ASP A 208 5.77 10.77 17.61
N LEU A 209 4.75 9.99 17.96
CA LEU A 209 3.98 9.16 17.03
C LEU A 209 2.60 9.77 16.86
N ARG A 210 2.30 10.22 15.64
CA ARG A 210 0.99 10.74 15.25
C ARG A 210 0.01 9.58 15.04
N PRO A 211 -1.31 9.83 15.03
CA PRO A 211 -2.29 8.76 14.81
C PRO A 211 -2.09 7.92 13.56
N ASP A 212 -1.64 8.54 12.46
CA ASP A 212 -1.34 7.81 11.22
C ASP A 212 -0.07 6.92 11.33
N ASP A 213 0.77 7.13 12.35
CA ASP A 213 2.01 6.38 12.60
C ASP A 213 1.78 5.11 13.44
N TYR A 214 0.71 5.07 14.25
CA TYR A 214 0.43 3.96 15.17
C TYR A 214 -0.91 3.24 14.91
N ILE A 215 -1.71 3.71 13.96
CA ILE A 215 -2.93 3.02 13.51
C ILE A 215 -2.70 2.41 12.14
N VAL A 216 -2.71 1.08 12.08
CA VAL A 216 -2.68 0.33 10.82
C VAL A 216 -4.04 0.46 10.13
N LYS A 217 -4.04 0.87 8.86
CA LYS A 217 -5.23 0.87 8.00
C LYS A 217 -5.18 -0.37 7.12
N ASP A 218 -6.18 -1.24 7.24
CA ASP A 218 -6.33 -2.40 6.37
C ASP A 218 -7.09 -2.04 5.08
N MET A 219 -7.13 -2.97 4.13
CA MET A 219 -7.89 -2.81 2.90
C MET A 219 -9.39 -2.64 3.16
N ASP A 220 -9.91 -3.10 4.30
CA ASP A 220 -11.31 -2.94 4.67
C ASP A 220 -11.63 -1.48 5.00
N ASP A 221 -10.75 -0.73 5.69
CA ASP A 221 -10.90 0.71 5.87
C ASP A 221 -10.90 1.46 4.53
N PHE A 222 -9.97 1.09 3.63
CA PHE A 222 -9.93 1.69 2.29
C PHE A 222 -11.26 1.46 1.55
N MET A 223 -11.77 0.23 1.57
CA MET A 223 -13.04 -0.12 0.91
C MET A 223 -14.26 0.52 1.60
N ARG A 224 -14.22 0.78 2.91
CA ARG A 224 -15.27 1.52 3.63
C ARG A 224 -15.26 3.01 3.34
N ARG A 225 -14.09 3.62 3.13
CA ARG A 225 -13.92 5.05 2.79
C ARG A 225 -14.11 5.35 1.30
N ALA A 226 -13.96 4.32 0.48
CA ALA A 226 -14.23 4.36 -0.94
C ALA A 226 -15.02 3.12 -1.40
N PRO A 227 -16.34 3.05 -1.12
CA PRO A 227 -17.17 1.92 -1.52
C PRO A 227 -17.49 1.96 -3.02
N PHE A 228 -17.64 0.77 -3.62
CA PHE A 228 -18.25 0.63 -4.95
C PHE A 228 -19.77 0.60 -4.80
N LEU A 229 -20.46 1.60 -5.36
CA LEU A 229 -21.91 1.76 -5.22
C LEU A 229 -22.67 0.55 -5.76
N GLU A 230 -22.31 0.07 -6.95
CA GLU A 230 -22.95 -1.07 -7.61
C GLU A 230 -22.71 -2.41 -6.90
N MET A 231 -21.61 -2.54 -6.16
CA MET A 231 -21.29 -3.78 -5.43
C MET A 231 -21.91 -3.80 -4.03
N LEU A 232 -21.79 -2.70 -3.29
CA LEU A 232 -22.14 -2.64 -1.87
C LEU A 232 -23.50 -1.98 -1.60
N GLY A 233 -24.08 -1.31 -2.61
CA GLY A 233 -25.35 -0.63 -2.53
C GLY A 233 -25.30 0.72 -1.78
N PRO A 234 -26.44 1.43 -1.74
CA PRO A 234 -26.54 2.76 -1.14
C PRO A 234 -26.27 2.75 0.37
N GLU A 235 -26.60 1.67 1.07
CA GLU A 235 -26.39 1.55 2.52
C GLU A 235 -24.91 1.68 2.92
N ALA A 236 -23.99 1.21 2.08
CA ALA A 236 -22.56 1.35 2.31
C ALA A 236 -22.10 2.81 2.13
N VAL A 237 -22.72 3.53 1.19
CA VAL A 237 -22.48 4.96 0.97
C VAL A 237 -23.02 5.80 2.13
N ASP A 238 -24.20 5.46 2.66
CA ASP A 238 -24.82 6.15 3.80
C ASP A 238 -23.96 6.01 5.07
N LYS A 239 -23.34 4.83 5.25
CA LYS A 239 -22.46 4.52 6.40
C LYS A 239 -21.00 4.91 6.16
N MET A 240 -20.64 5.39 4.97
CA MET A 240 -19.26 5.72 4.61
C MET A 240 -18.68 6.83 5.51
N PRO A 241 -17.50 6.63 6.12
CA PRO A 241 -16.80 7.70 6.83
C PRO A 241 -16.50 8.89 5.92
N ARG A 242 -16.79 10.11 6.39
CA ARG A 242 -16.54 11.36 5.64
C ARG A 242 -15.31 12.12 6.19
N PRO A 243 -14.51 12.79 5.34
CA PRO A 243 -14.60 12.81 3.88
C PRO A 243 -14.20 11.45 3.26
N GLY A 244 -14.88 11.07 2.17
CA GLY A 244 -14.72 9.81 1.44
C GLY A 244 -15.21 9.96 0.01
N ALA A 245 -14.90 8.99 -0.86
CA ALA A 245 -15.19 9.06 -2.30
C ALA A 245 -16.01 7.84 -2.73
N ILE A 246 -17.11 8.05 -3.44
CA ILE A 246 -17.92 6.95 -3.97
C ILE A 246 -17.28 6.49 -5.28
N LYS A 247 -17.00 5.19 -5.43
CA LYS A 247 -16.54 4.61 -6.70
C LYS A 247 -17.72 3.98 -7.42
N THR A 248 -17.70 4.06 -8.74
CA THR A 248 -18.69 3.40 -9.57
C THR A 248 -18.19 3.23 -11.00
N HIS A 249 -18.65 2.17 -11.66
CA HIS A 249 -18.46 1.93 -13.08
C HIS A 249 -19.74 2.19 -13.90
N LEU A 250 -20.74 2.87 -13.32
CA LEU A 250 -22.01 3.11 -14.00
C LEU A 250 -21.88 4.21 -15.09
N PRO A 251 -22.59 4.05 -16.22
CA PRO A 251 -22.75 5.14 -17.18
C PRO A 251 -23.56 6.27 -16.53
N TYR A 252 -23.40 7.51 -17.03
CA TYR A 252 -23.97 8.71 -16.42
C TYR A 252 -25.47 8.57 -16.11
N LYS A 253 -26.25 8.05 -17.07
CA LYS A 253 -27.70 7.84 -16.95
C LYS A 253 -28.14 6.92 -15.80
N HIS A 254 -27.25 6.07 -15.28
CA HIS A 254 -27.53 5.16 -14.17
C HIS A 254 -26.86 5.60 -12.86
N GLN A 255 -25.99 6.62 -12.92
CA GLN A 255 -25.34 7.18 -11.74
C GLN A 255 -26.29 8.15 -11.02
N PRO A 256 -26.51 8.01 -9.70
CA PRO A 256 -27.21 9.04 -8.93
C PRO A 256 -26.52 10.40 -9.08
N TYR A 257 -27.25 11.36 -9.64
CA TYR A 257 -26.80 12.73 -9.86
C TYR A 257 -27.15 13.64 -8.69
N SER A 258 -26.22 14.50 -8.30
CA SER A 258 -26.44 15.61 -7.37
C SER A 258 -25.62 16.82 -7.82
N PRO A 259 -26.20 18.02 -7.89
CA PRO A 259 -25.45 19.24 -8.21
C PRO A 259 -24.39 19.56 -7.15
N ASP A 260 -24.58 19.09 -5.91
CA ASP A 260 -23.66 19.31 -4.79
C ASP A 260 -22.46 18.33 -4.78
N ALA A 261 -22.50 17.28 -5.61
CA ALA A 261 -21.43 16.30 -5.72
C ALA A 261 -20.46 16.68 -6.83
N LYS A 262 -19.18 16.31 -6.66
CA LYS A 262 -18.14 16.40 -7.68
C LYS A 262 -17.91 15.02 -8.30
N TYR A 263 -17.96 14.93 -9.63
CA TYR A 263 -17.77 13.71 -10.39
C TYR A 263 -16.42 13.74 -11.11
N ILE A 264 -15.58 12.73 -10.90
CA ILE A 264 -14.31 12.59 -11.63
C ILE A 264 -14.44 11.34 -12.49
N TYR A 265 -14.51 11.55 -13.80
CA TYR A 265 -14.58 10.48 -14.80
C TYR A 265 -13.20 10.25 -15.41
N VAL A 266 -12.57 9.14 -15.02
CA VAL A 266 -11.30 8.70 -15.60
C VAL A 266 -11.59 7.81 -16.80
N THR A 267 -11.13 8.20 -17.98
CA THR A 267 -11.31 7.43 -19.22
C THR A 267 -9.97 7.08 -19.86
N ARG A 268 -9.95 6.13 -20.80
CA ARG A 268 -8.74 5.61 -21.43
C ARG A 268 -8.97 5.42 -22.92
N ASN A 269 -7.90 5.45 -23.73
CA ASN A 269 -8.08 5.18 -25.15
C ASN A 269 -8.66 3.76 -25.36
N PRO A 270 -9.57 3.58 -26.35
CA PRO A 270 -10.34 2.34 -26.51
C PRO A 270 -9.47 1.10 -26.78
N TYR A 271 -8.31 1.28 -27.45
CA TYR A 271 -7.40 0.18 -27.76
C TYR A 271 -6.75 -0.39 -26.49
N ASP A 272 -6.11 0.46 -25.69
CA ASP A 272 -5.51 0.00 -24.43
C ASP A 272 -6.57 -0.38 -23.39
N CYS A 273 -7.74 0.26 -23.40
CA CYS A 273 -8.84 -0.12 -22.52
C CYS A 273 -9.25 -1.57 -22.79
N CYS A 274 -9.45 -1.95 -24.06
CA CYS A 274 -9.78 -3.32 -24.47
C CYS A 274 -8.75 -4.34 -23.93
N VAL A 275 -7.45 -4.08 -24.10
CA VAL A 275 -6.38 -4.96 -23.55
C VAL A 275 -6.41 -5.01 -22.02
N SER A 276 -6.53 -3.86 -21.37
CA SER A 276 -6.56 -3.79 -19.91
C SER A 276 -7.76 -4.55 -19.35
N PHE A 277 -8.92 -4.43 -19.98
CA PHE A 277 -10.15 -5.06 -19.57
C PHE A 277 -10.12 -6.58 -19.83
N TYR A 278 -9.53 -7.04 -20.92
CA TYR A 278 -9.26 -8.48 -21.13
C TYR A 278 -8.46 -9.07 -19.97
N HIS A 279 -7.35 -8.44 -19.58
CA HIS A 279 -6.51 -8.94 -18.49
C HIS A 279 -7.20 -8.84 -17.12
N HIS A 280 -7.99 -7.79 -16.88
CA HIS A 280 -8.84 -7.71 -15.69
C HIS A 280 -9.81 -8.89 -15.64
N THR A 281 -10.63 -9.07 -16.69
CA THR A 281 -11.62 -10.15 -16.80
C THR A 281 -10.99 -11.53 -16.61
N LYS A 282 -9.81 -11.76 -17.19
CA LYS A 282 -9.04 -13.00 -17.05
C LYS A 282 -8.57 -13.27 -15.62
N SER A 283 -8.33 -12.22 -14.83
CA SER A 283 -7.76 -12.34 -13.48
C SER A 283 -8.82 -12.65 -12.42
N PHE A 284 -10.10 -12.37 -12.70
CA PHE A 284 -11.21 -12.64 -11.79
C PHE A 284 -11.96 -13.91 -12.20
N PRO A 285 -11.87 -15.00 -11.41
CA PRO A 285 -12.51 -16.27 -11.76
C PRO A 285 -14.03 -16.20 -11.94
N ALA A 286 -14.68 -15.21 -11.32
CA ALA A 286 -16.10 -14.93 -11.48
C ALA A 286 -16.55 -14.77 -12.95
N TYR A 287 -15.66 -14.30 -13.84
CA TYR A 287 -15.97 -14.16 -15.26
C TYR A 287 -15.77 -15.42 -16.09
N ARG A 288 -15.16 -16.48 -15.52
CA ARG A 288 -14.85 -17.74 -16.22
C ARG A 288 -14.10 -17.54 -17.53
N PHE A 289 -13.16 -16.60 -17.54
CA PHE A 289 -12.42 -16.16 -18.73
C PHE A 289 -10.91 -16.46 -18.66
N GLU A 290 -10.46 -17.23 -17.66
CA GLU A 290 -9.05 -17.42 -17.31
C GLU A 290 -8.23 -18.09 -18.42
N LYS A 291 -8.88 -18.89 -19.28
CA LYS A 291 -8.23 -19.64 -20.37
C LYS A 291 -8.61 -19.12 -21.76
N GLU A 292 -9.47 -18.12 -21.83
CA GLU A 292 -10.01 -17.63 -23.09
C GLU A 292 -9.01 -16.68 -23.78
N PRO A 293 -8.94 -16.68 -25.12
CA PRO A 293 -8.00 -15.86 -25.87
C PRO A 293 -8.46 -14.40 -25.95
N PHE A 294 -7.52 -13.51 -26.30
CA PHE A 294 -7.80 -12.09 -26.50
C PHE A 294 -8.83 -11.85 -27.60
N ASP A 295 -8.77 -12.59 -28.71
CA ASP A 295 -9.68 -12.42 -29.85
C ASP A 295 -11.16 -12.54 -29.46
N LYS A 296 -11.48 -13.53 -28.61
CA LYS A 296 -12.84 -13.70 -28.09
C LYS A 296 -13.27 -12.52 -27.23
N PHE A 297 -12.38 -11.98 -26.40
CA PHE A 297 -12.68 -10.79 -25.61
C PHE A 297 -12.86 -9.56 -26.49
N PHE A 298 -12.01 -9.39 -27.51
CA PHE A 298 -12.11 -8.32 -28.48
C PHE A 298 -13.49 -8.31 -29.16
N ASP A 299 -13.95 -9.47 -29.64
CA ASP A 299 -15.28 -9.60 -30.24
C ASP A 299 -16.39 -9.19 -29.27
N MET A 300 -16.32 -9.64 -28.01
CA MET A 300 -17.28 -9.21 -26.97
C MET A 300 -17.22 -7.70 -26.70
N PHE A 301 -16.02 -7.12 -26.66
CA PHE A 301 -15.82 -5.70 -26.39
C PHE A 301 -16.44 -4.82 -27.48
N ILE A 302 -16.17 -5.11 -28.75
CA ILE A 302 -16.73 -4.33 -29.87
C ILE A 302 -18.24 -4.52 -30.03
N GLU A 303 -18.77 -5.68 -29.61
CA GLU A 303 -20.21 -5.96 -29.61
C GLU A 303 -20.93 -5.34 -28.40
N GLY A 304 -20.20 -4.77 -27.45
CA GLY A 304 -20.73 -4.22 -26.20
C GLY A 304 -21.26 -5.28 -25.23
N LYS A 305 -20.75 -6.52 -25.33
CA LYS A 305 -21.09 -7.67 -24.49
C LYS A 305 -20.07 -7.86 -23.35
N VAL A 306 -19.58 -6.76 -22.81
CA VAL A 306 -18.71 -6.73 -21.63
C VAL A 306 -19.45 -6.10 -20.45
N ASP A 307 -18.88 -6.22 -19.25
CA ASP A 307 -19.43 -5.59 -18.05
C ASP A 307 -19.66 -4.09 -18.26
N PHE A 308 -20.79 -3.61 -17.73
CA PHE A 308 -21.30 -2.24 -17.90
C PHE A 308 -21.66 -1.83 -19.35
N GLY A 309 -21.66 -2.78 -20.28
CA GLY A 309 -22.21 -2.63 -21.64
C GLY A 309 -21.20 -2.11 -22.67
N ASP A 310 -21.71 -1.44 -23.71
CA ASP A 310 -20.87 -0.90 -24.77
C ASP A 310 -19.96 0.24 -24.26
N TYR A 311 -18.66 0.09 -24.51
CA TYR A 311 -17.65 1.03 -24.02
C TYR A 311 -17.84 2.45 -24.56
N PHE A 312 -18.24 2.59 -25.83
CA PHE A 312 -18.42 3.90 -26.44
C PHE A 312 -19.70 4.56 -25.97
N ASP A 313 -20.80 3.81 -25.86
CA ASP A 313 -22.04 4.33 -25.27
C ASP A 313 -21.81 4.78 -23.82
N HIS A 314 -20.98 4.04 -23.07
CA HIS A 314 -20.56 4.42 -21.73
C HIS A 314 -19.76 5.73 -21.73
N GLN A 315 -18.71 5.84 -22.55
CA GLN A 315 -17.89 7.04 -22.64
C GLN A 315 -18.69 8.27 -23.07
N LEU A 316 -19.52 8.12 -24.12
CA LEU A 316 -20.37 9.20 -24.64
C LEU A 316 -21.33 9.71 -23.56
N SER A 317 -21.91 8.80 -22.77
CA SER A 317 -22.83 9.20 -21.69
C SER A 317 -22.19 10.14 -20.66
N TRP A 318 -20.88 10.03 -20.40
CA TRP A 318 -20.16 10.95 -19.53
C TRP A 318 -19.62 12.17 -20.29
N TYR A 319 -19.22 11.98 -21.54
CA TYR A 319 -18.67 13.03 -22.39
C TYR A 319 -19.68 14.14 -22.72
N GLU A 320 -20.96 13.81 -22.83
CA GLU A 320 -22.04 14.80 -22.97
C GLU A 320 -22.05 15.85 -21.84
N HIS A 321 -21.48 15.51 -20.68
CA HIS A 321 -21.38 16.35 -19.48
C HIS A 321 -19.98 16.97 -19.29
N ILE A 322 -19.11 16.95 -20.30
CA ILE A 322 -17.75 17.49 -20.19
C ILE A 322 -17.70 18.98 -19.80
N ASN A 323 -18.76 19.72 -20.09
CA ASN A 323 -18.88 21.15 -19.78
C ASN A 323 -19.61 21.44 -18.46
N ASP A 324 -20.07 20.42 -17.74
CA ASP A 324 -20.74 20.60 -16.46
C ASP A 324 -19.72 20.99 -15.37
N GLU A 325 -19.98 22.05 -14.60
CA GLU A 325 -19.05 22.57 -13.58
C GLU A 325 -18.71 21.58 -12.46
N ASN A 326 -19.54 20.54 -12.28
CA ASN A 326 -19.37 19.50 -11.29
C ASN A 326 -18.89 18.15 -11.87
N VAL A 327 -18.47 18.13 -13.14
CA VAL A 327 -17.88 16.95 -13.81
C VAL A 327 -16.48 17.26 -14.31
N LEU A 328 -15.51 16.43 -13.94
CA LEU A 328 -14.14 16.47 -14.45
C LEU A 328 -13.89 15.20 -15.25
N ILE A 329 -13.69 15.34 -16.56
CA ILE A 329 -13.18 14.27 -17.41
C ILE A 329 -11.66 14.37 -17.47
N ILE A 330 -10.98 13.25 -17.20
CA ILE A 330 -9.52 13.14 -17.28
C ILE A 330 -9.13 11.82 -17.92
N THR A 331 -8.11 11.85 -18.78
CA THR A 331 -7.62 10.63 -19.42
C THR A 331 -6.55 9.96 -18.57
N TYR A 332 -6.49 8.62 -18.63
CA TYR A 332 -5.40 7.86 -18.06
C TYR A 332 -4.05 8.26 -18.67
N GLU A 333 -4.06 8.61 -19.96
CA GLU A 333 -2.87 9.04 -20.70
C GLU A 333 -2.31 10.36 -20.17
N ASP A 334 -3.16 11.35 -19.88
CA ASP A 334 -2.74 12.61 -19.23
C ASP A 334 -2.16 12.35 -17.84
N LEU A 335 -2.83 11.52 -17.04
CA LEU A 335 -2.38 11.12 -15.70
C LEU A 335 -1.03 10.39 -15.73
N LYS A 336 -0.71 9.70 -16.82
CA LYS A 336 0.56 9.00 -16.99
C LYS A 336 1.66 9.89 -17.54
N MET A 337 1.32 10.83 -18.42
CA MET A 337 2.25 11.75 -19.04
C MET A 337 2.78 12.77 -18.02
N ASP A 338 1.88 13.39 -17.25
CA ASP A 338 2.23 14.29 -16.15
C ASP A 338 1.37 14.02 -14.91
N PRO A 339 1.79 13.07 -14.06
CA PRO A 339 1.08 12.75 -12.82
C PRO A 339 0.93 13.96 -11.88
N ARG A 340 1.91 14.88 -11.88
CA ARG A 340 1.87 16.08 -11.03
C ARG A 340 0.76 17.02 -11.47
N ALA A 341 0.71 17.34 -12.75
CA ALA A 341 -0.36 18.17 -13.31
C ALA A 341 -1.74 17.52 -13.10
N GLY A 342 -1.83 16.19 -13.29
CA GLY A 342 -3.05 15.42 -13.02
C GLY A 342 -3.56 15.54 -11.59
N VAL A 343 -2.68 15.35 -10.59
CA VAL A 343 -3.02 15.49 -9.16
C VAL A 343 -3.46 16.92 -8.83
N LEU A 344 -2.75 17.93 -9.36
CA LEU A 344 -3.11 19.34 -9.13
C LEU A 344 -4.47 19.67 -9.76
N LYS A 345 -4.75 19.20 -10.98
CA LYS A 345 -6.03 19.39 -11.66
C LYS A 345 -7.20 18.80 -10.86
N ILE A 346 -7.02 17.59 -10.33
CA ILE A 346 -8.02 16.95 -9.45
C ILE A 346 -8.19 17.75 -8.16
N ALA A 347 -7.10 18.19 -7.53
CA ALA A 347 -7.16 18.95 -6.29
C ALA A 347 -7.91 20.27 -6.47
N GLU A 348 -7.65 21.01 -7.54
CA GLU A 348 -8.39 22.24 -7.86
C GLU A 348 -9.87 22.00 -8.09
N PHE A 349 -10.21 20.94 -8.84
CA PHE A 349 -11.60 20.57 -9.10
C PHE A 349 -12.37 20.19 -7.82
N LEU A 350 -11.70 19.52 -6.87
CA LEU A 350 -12.27 19.24 -5.54
C LEU A 350 -12.43 20.51 -4.69
N GLY A 351 -11.68 21.57 -5.00
CA GLY A 351 -11.83 22.89 -4.41
C GLY A 351 -10.50 23.66 -4.39
N GLU A 352 -10.56 24.97 -4.61
CA GLU A 352 -9.39 25.85 -4.70
C GLU A 352 -8.43 25.72 -3.50
N THR A 353 -8.98 25.50 -2.30
CA THR A 353 -8.18 25.34 -1.09
C THR A 353 -7.27 24.10 -1.11
N TYR A 354 -7.68 23.02 -1.79
CA TYR A 354 -6.84 21.83 -1.95
C TYR A 354 -5.73 22.09 -2.97
N GLY A 355 -6.06 22.67 -4.12
CA GLY A 355 -5.06 23.05 -5.13
C GLY A 355 -4.01 24.02 -4.58
N LYS A 356 -4.44 25.06 -3.85
CA LYS A 356 -3.54 26.01 -3.19
C LYS A 356 -2.62 25.31 -2.17
N LYS A 357 -3.17 24.46 -1.29
CA LYS A 357 -2.38 23.72 -0.30
C LYS A 357 -1.32 22.84 -0.95
N LEU A 358 -1.64 22.12 -2.02
CA LEU A 358 -0.66 21.25 -2.70
C LEU A 358 0.46 22.04 -3.41
N ARG A 359 0.20 23.29 -3.83
CA ARG A 359 1.24 24.17 -4.38
C ARG A 359 2.13 24.77 -3.29
N GLU A 360 1.55 25.13 -2.15
CA GLU A 360 2.27 25.72 -1.03
C GLU A 360 3.04 24.68 -0.20
N GLN A 361 2.66 23.40 -0.28
CA GLN A 361 3.26 22.28 0.47
C GLN A 361 3.75 21.18 -0.50
N PRO A 362 4.88 21.39 -1.19
CA PRO A 362 5.40 20.45 -2.18
C PRO A 362 5.67 19.06 -1.60
N GLU A 363 6.03 18.94 -0.33
CA GLU A 363 6.24 17.67 0.37
C GLU A 363 4.97 16.82 0.46
N VAL A 364 3.80 17.46 0.59
CA VAL A 364 2.50 16.76 0.59
C VAL A 364 2.18 16.25 -0.81
N LEU A 365 2.47 17.04 -1.84
CA LEU A 365 2.31 16.65 -3.23
C LEU A 365 3.24 15.49 -3.60
N GLU A 366 4.52 15.53 -3.22
CA GLU A 366 5.45 14.41 -3.41
C GLU A 366 4.97 13.13 -2.74
N ARG A 367 4.45 13.22 -1.51
CA ARG A 367 3.89 12.06 -0.82
C ARG A 367 2.69 11.47 -1.55
N ILE A 368 1.80 12.31 -2.10
CA ILE A 368 0.68 11.84 -2.91
C ILE A 368 1.21 11.13 -4.16
N LEU A 369 2.11 11.77 -4.91
CA LEU A 369 2.70 11.21 -6.13
C LEU A 369 3.39 9.87 -5.88
N ASN A 370 4.16 9.75 -4.79
CA ASN A 370 4.80 8.51 -4.41
C ASN A 370 3.77 7.44 -4.04
N THR A 371 2.75 7.80 -3.27
CA THR A 371 1.71 6.87 -2.79
C THR A 371 0.81 6.37 -3.93
N THR A 372 0.53 7.22 -4.92
CA THR A 372 -0.24 6.88 -6.13
C THR A 372 0.64 6.40 -7.29
N SER A 373 1.93 6.18 -7.06
CA SER A 373 2.85 5.71 -8.10
C SER A 373 2.54 4.27 -8.50
N LEU A 374 2.89 3.89 -9.73
CA LEU A 374 2.71 2.52 -10.20
C LEU A 374 3.48 1.52 -9.32
N LYS A 375 4.69 1.88 -8.86
CA LYS A 375 5.51 1.06 -7.97
C LYS A 375 4.75 0.79 -6.67
N THR A 376 4.24 1.85 -6.03
CA THR A 376 3.46 1.70 -4.79
C THR A 376 2.18 0.92 -5.02
N MET A 377 1.40 1.24 -6.05
CA MET A 377 0.14 0.52 -6.33
C MET A 377 0.35 -0.97 -6.60
N LYS A 378 1.45 -1.36 -7.26
CA LYS A 378 1.79 -2.78 -7.47
C LYS A 378 2.01 -3.56 -6.17
N GLY A 379 2.64 -2.94 -5.17
CA GLY A 379 2.83 -3.61 -3.89
C GLY A 379 1.52 -3.89 -3.13
N MET A 380 0.40 -3.27 -3.53
CA MET A 380 -0.92 -3.56 -2.97
C MET A 380 -1.59 -4.79 -3.59
N ASN A 381 -1.03 -5.40 -4.65
CA ASN A 381 -1.66 -6.54 -5.33
C ASN A 381 -1.91 -7.72 -4.38
N GLU A 382 -0.97 -7.98 -3.47
CA GLU A 382 -1.10 -9.07 -2.50
C GLU A 382 -2.23 -8.82 -1.49
N GLU A 383 -2.32 -7.59 -0.96
CA GLU A 383 -3.41 -7.20 -0.06
C GLU A 383 -4.76 -7.18 -0.79
N PHE A 384 -4.77 -6.80 -2.06
CA PHE A 384 -5.97 -6.87 -2.89
C PHE A 384 -6.40 -8.33 -3.12
N ARG A 385 -5.46 -9.25 -3.35
CA ARG A 385 -5.74 -10.68 -3.48
C ARG A 385 -6.33 -11.25 -2.20
N LYS A 386 -5.70 -11.00 -1.04
CA LYS A 386 -6.24 -11.37 0.28
C LYS A 386 -7.62 -10.78 0.54
N TRP A 387 -7.85 -9.54 0.13
CA TRP A 387 -9.18 -8.92 0.23
C TRP A 387 -10.21 -9.64 -0.65
N THR A 388 -9.85 -10.03 -1.89
CA THR A 388 -10.76 -10.81 -2.75
C THR A 388 -11.07 -12.20 -2.21
N GLU A 389 -10.15 -12.83 -1.47
CA GLU A 389 -10.43 -14.08 -0.72
C GLU A 389 -11.57 -13.89 0.29
N LYS A 390 -11.59 -12.72 0.95
CA LYS A 390 -12.61 -12.35 1.94
C LYS A 390 -13.86 -11.69 1.32
N ALA A 391 -13.84 -11.34 0.03
CA ALA A 391 -14.94 -10.62 -0.62
C ALA A 391 -16.27 -11.41 -0.59
N ALA A 392 -16.21 -12.74 -0.68
CA ALA A 392 -17.37 -13.61 -0.51
C ALA A 392 -17.98 -13.51 0.91
N GLU A 393 -17.14 -13.38 1.94
CA GLU A 393 -17.58 -13.18 3.32
C GLU A 393 -18.19 -11.79 3.53
N PHE A 394 -17.62 -10.75 2.90
CA PHE A 394 -18.20 -9.39 2.93
C PHE A 394 -19.54 -9.31 2.22
N ALA A 395 -19.68 -9.97 1.07
CA ALA A 395 -20.95 -10.06 0.37
C ALA A 395 -22.01 -10.73 1.27
N ALA A 396 -21.63 -11.78 2.01
CA ALA A 396 -22.49 -12.46 2.98
C ALA A 396 -22.91 -11.58 4.18
N GLN A 397 -22.14 -10.55 4.53
CA GLN A 397 -22.45 -9.64 5.64
C GLN A 397 -23.35 -8.46 5.25
N SER A 398 -23.57 -8.20 3.95
CA SER A 398 -24.55 -7.21 3.52
C SER A 398 -25.97 -7.79 3.64
N SER A 399 -26.87 -7.03 4.28
CA SER A 399 -28.29 -7.36 4.52
C SER A 399 -29.04 -7.81 3.26
N LYS A 400 -28.62 -7.33 2.08
CA LYS A 400 -29.25 -7.59 0.79
C LYS A 400 -28.81 -8.92 0.14
N TYR A 401 -27.61 -9.40 0.45
CA TYR A 401 -27.05 -10.63 -0.14
C TYR A 401 -26.91 -11.79 0.87
N GLN A 402 -27.39 -11.62 2.10
CA GLN A 402 -27.33 -12.65 3.14
C GLN A 402 -28.01 -13.98 2.72
N LYS A 403 -29.06 -13.91 1.89
CA LYS A 403 -29.71 -15.09 1.30
C LYS A 403 -28.96 -15.67 0.09
N THR A 404 -28.30 -14.84 -0.71
CA THR A 404 -27.61 -15.25 -1.95
C THR A 404 -26.16 -15.67 -1.74
N ALA A 405 -25.51 -15.31 -0.65
CA ALA A 405 -24.12 -15.70 -0.38
C ALA A 405 -23.95 -17.22 -0.20
N ALA A 406 -24.97 -17.90 0.33
CA ALA A 406 -25.02 -19.37 0.40
C ALA A 406 -25.21 -20.03 -0.98
N GLU A 407 -25.79 -19.30 -1.94
CA GLU A 407 -26.09 -19.75 -3.31
C GLU A 407 -25.08 -19.22 -4.34
N MET A 408 -24.07 -18.43 -3.92
CA MET A 408 -23.07 -17.89 -4.83
C MET A 408 -22.28 -19.02 -5.47
N PRO A 409 -22.20 -19.06 -6.83
CA PRO A 409 -21.33 -19.95 -7.55
C PRO A 409 -19.91 -19.95 -6.97
N ASP A 410 -19.29 -21.12 -6.84
CA ASP A 410 -17.97 -21.23 -6.20
C ASP A 410 -16.89 -20.39 -6.89
N ASP A 411 -17.06 -20.06 -8.17
CA ASP A 411 -16.17 -19.18 -8.93
C ASP A 411 -16.15 -17.73 -8.39
N LEU A 412 -17.23 -17.26 -7.77
CA LEU A 412 -17.29 -15.95 -7.09
C LEU A 412 -16.60 -15.95 -5.72
N LYS A 413 -16.27 -17.14 -5.19
CA LYS A 413 -15.54 -17.32 -3.93
C LYS A 413 -14.04 -17.50 -4.14
N LYS A 414 -13.60 -17.71 -5.38
CA LYS A 414 -12.18 -17.90 -5.70
C LYS A 414 -11.46 -16.56 -5.71
N PRO A 415 -10.25 -16.48 -5.15
CA PRO A 415 -9.45 -15.26 -5.24
C PRO A 415 -9.07 -14.93 -6.67
N MET A 416 -8.77 -13.65 -6.89
CA MET A 416 -8.13 -13.20 -8.11
C MET A 416 -6.79 -13.94 -8.30
N THR A 417 -6.51 -14.40 -9.52
CA THR A 417 -5.35 -15.26 -9.85
C THR A 417 -4.20 -14.50 -10.54
N GLY A 418 -4.36 -13.21 -10.77
CA GLY A 418 -3.37 -12.33 -11.40
C GLY A 418 -3.20 -11.00 -10.66
N ASP A 419 -2.29 -10.16 -11.14
CA ASP A 419 -2.05 -8.83 -10.58
C ASP A 419 -3.16 -7.84 -10.94
N PHE A 420 -3.77 -7.19 -9.93
CA PHE A 420 -4.74 -6.11 -10.15
C PHE A 420 -4.09 -4.93 -10.87
N VAL A 421 -2.89 -4.54 -10.40
CA VAL A 421 -2.05 -3.51 -11.01
C VAL A 421 -0.95 -4.17 -11.81
N ARG A 422 -1.11 -4.20 -13.13
CA ARG A 422 -0.24 -4.99 -14.04
C ARG A 422 0.95 -4.21 -14.62
N LYS A 423 0.76 -3.54 -15.77
CA LYS A 423 1.85 -2.88 -16.50
C LYS A 423 1.89 -1.37 -16.32
N GLY A 424 0.73 -0.72 -16.25
CA GLY A 424 0.63 0.73 -16.12
C GLY A 424 1.24 1.53 -17.29
N ILE A 425 1.32 0.93 -18.48
CA ILE A 425 1.87 1.54 -19.70
C ILE A 425 0.76 1.98 -20.67
N VAL A 426 1.06 2.97 -21.50
CA VAL A 426 0.22 3.44 -22.63
C VAL A 426 0.79 2.85 -23.92
N GLY A 427 -0.08 2.37 -24.81
CA GLY A 427 0.29 1.77 -26.08
C GLY A 427 0.61 0.28 -26.05
N ASP A 428 0.27 -0.45 -24.98
CA ASP A 428 0.47 -1.92 -24.94
C ASP A 428 -0.38 -2.62 -26.00
N TRP A 429 -1.48 -2.00 -26.43
CA TRP A 429 -2.39 -2.52 -27.44
C TRP A 429 -1.69 -2.99 -28.73
N LYS A 430 -0.57 -2.35 -29.11
CA LYS A 430 0.27 -2.71 -30.28
C LYS A 430 0.79 -4.15 -30.23
N ASN A 431 0.92 -4.71 -29.03
CA ASN A 431 1.40 -6.08 -28.81
C ASN A 431 0.29 -7.14 -28.83
N HIS A 432 -0.98 -6.74 -28.92
CA HIS A 432 -2.13 -7.65 -28.83
C HIS A 432 -3.02 -7.61 -30.06
N PHE A 433 -3.22 -6.43 -30.64
CA PHE A 433 -4.15 -6.27 -31.77
C PHE A 433 -3.53 -6.78 -33.07
N THR A 434 -4.31 -7.57 -33.82
CA THR A 434 -4.00 -7.86 -35.22
C THR A 434 -4.38 -6.66 -36.12
N PRO A 435 -3.82 -6.53 -37.33
CA PRO A 435 -4.22 -5.47 -38.27
C PRO A 435 -5.73 -5.45 -38.57
N GLU A 436 -6.35 -6.62 -38.63
CA GLU A 436 -7.80 -6.75 -38.82
C GLU A 436 -8.59 -6.20 -37.61
N GLN A 437 -8.17 -6.53 -36.39
CA GLN A 437 -8.80 -6.00 -35.17
C GLN A 437 -8.64 -4.49 -35.06
N VAL A 438 -7.50 -3.93 -35.50
CA VAL A 438 -7.32 -2.47 -35.59
C VAL A 438 -8.37 -1.87 -36.51
N ASN A 439 -8.58 -2.42 -37.71
CA ASN A 439 -9.58 -1.89 -38.65
C ASN A 439 -11.00 -2.00 -38.09
N ARG A 440 -11.38 -3.14 -37.50
CA ARG A 440 -12.69 -3.32 -36.85
C ARG A 440 -12.91 -2.32 -35.71
N MET A 441 -11.88 -2.05 -34.91
CA MET A 441 -11.94 -1.03 -33.86
C MET A 441 -12.10 0.38 -34.42
N LYS A 442 -11.39 0.73 -35.51
CA LYS A 442 -11.56 2.03 -36.20
C LYS A 442 -12.98 2.24 -36.69
N GLU A 443 -13.54 1.25 -37.40
CA GLU A 443 -14.92 1.31 -37.89
C GLU A 443 -15.91 1.45 -36.74
N ARG A 444 -15.66 0.75 -35.62
CA ARG A 444 -16.50 0.87 -34.42
C ARG A 444 -16.42 2.27 -33.81
N ILE A 445 -15.21 2.82 -33.66
CA ILE A 445 -14.99 4.18 -33.14
C ILE A 445 -15.70 5.19 -34.04
N GLU A 446 -15.49 5.14 -35.35
CA GLU A 446 -16.09 6.07 -36.31
C GLU A 446 -17.62 6.01 -36.25
N SER A 447 -18.18 4.80 -36.26
CA SER A 447 -19.62 4.59 -36.20
C SER A 447 -20.24 5.10 -34.89
N LYS A 448 -19.64 4.75 -33.74
CA LYS A 448 -20.18 5.09 -32.42
C LYS A 448 -20.00 6.54 -32.04
N THR A 449 -18.87 7.14 -32.40
CA THR A 449 -18.52 8.51 -31.99
C THR A 449 -18.89 9.56 -33.02
N LYS A 450 -19.59 9.16 -34.09
CA LYS A 450 -20.04 10.04 -35.17
C LYS A 450 -20.80 11.26 -34.61
N GLY A 451 -20.32 12.45 -34.95
CA GLY A 451 -20.93 13.71 -34.51
C GLY A 451 -20.54 14.15 -33.09
N SER A 452 -19.70 13.37 -32.39
CA SER A 452 -19.09 13.76 -31.12
C SER A 452 -17.63 14.18 -31.30
N MET A 453 -17.11 14.93 -30.33
CA MET A 453 -15.68 15.24 -30.22
C MET A 453 -14.98 14.33 -29.21
N LEU A 454 -15.58 13.18 -28.83
CA LEU A 454 -15.04 12.28 -27.81
C LEU A 454 -13.58 11.89 -28.09
N MET A 455 -13.27 11.54 -29.34
CA MET A 455 -11.93 11.12 -29.72
C MET A 455 -10.88 12.24 -29.65
N SER A 456 -11.29 13.51 -29.54
CA SER A 456 -10.35 14.62 -29.33
C SER A 456 -9.70 14.59 -27.95
N LEU A 457 -10.21 13.79 -27.00
CA LEU A 457 -9.56 13.54 -25.71
C LEU A 457 -8.16 12.93 -25.87
N TRP A 458 -7.89 12.28 -27.01
CA TRP A 458 -6.62 11.61 -27.31
C TRP A 458 -5.90 12.22 -28.52
N LYS A 459 -6.19 13.48 -28.87
CA LYS A 459 -5.58 14.16 -30.03
C LYS A 459 -4.05 14.25 -29.96
N ASP A 460 -3.50 14.24 -28.75
CA ASP A 460 -2.06 14.42 -28.48
C ASP A 460 -1.29 13.08 -28.39
N ILE A 461 -1.97 11.95 -28.64
CA ILE A 461 -1.35 10.63 -28.71
C ILE A 461 -1.59 9.98 -30.08
N GLU A 462 -0.62 9.20 -30.53
CA GLU A 462 -0.74 8.43 -31.78
C GLU A 462 -1.67 7.23 -31.58
N LEU A 463 -2.94 7.41 -31.98
CA LEU A 463 -3.88 6.31 -32.20
C LEU A 463 -3.89 5.90 -33.67
N PRO A 464 -4.15 4.60 -33.98
CA PRO A 464 -4.13 4.08 -35.35
C PRO A 464 -5.03 4.79 -36.33
#